data_AF-U6RH18-F1
#
_entry.id   AF-U6RH18-F1
#
_cell.length_a   1.000
_cell.length_b   1.000
_cell.length_c   1.000
_cell.angle_alpha   90.00
_cell.angle_beta   90.00
_cell.angle_gamma   90.00
#
_symmetry.space_group_name_H-M   'P 1'
#
loop_
_entity.id
_entity.type
_entity.pdbx_description
1 polymer ?
#
loop_
_entity_poly.entity_id
_entity_poly.type
_entity_poly.pdbx_seq_one_letter_code
_entity_poly.pdbx_strand_id
1 'polypeptide(L)'
;MPAFVYSYDGEFLRTDTTTVEAVENRYLLNNGSFALSGASITPIQQSPWLVALKNEKNQMMATKSPFPANVPAEACYMQEIQFVPFQNSALAYTLCNDTVFRVTETGIRPACVYDKKNGAEYNEKIADINEMAKDNTNTLSTIELFTFFKTSRYFYFRTIVLSKPEKCFFQRLDKRTGEFLSQPVKQDFMELSVGFSDGNVIGMENDWDGGVPFCPRYIYKDRICVQVINAVTLEKLENKGYLKDKPVALQLDADDNPMVIVYTFKN
;
A
#
# COMPACT_ATOMS: atom_id res chain seq x y z
N MET A 1 -5.66 -19.10 10.12
CA MET A 1 -4.29 -19.54 10.48
C MET A 1 -4.00 -19.09 11.90
N PRO A 2 -3.29 -19.88 12.73
CA PRO A 2 -2.94 -19.44 14.09
C PRO A 2 -2.01 -18.22 14.04
N ALA A 3 -2.29 -17.19 14.84
CA ALA A 3 -1.40 -16.06 15.02
C ALA A 3 -0.47 -16.32 16.21
N PHE A 4 0.79 -15.92 16.13
CA PHE A 4 1.74 -16.03 17.24
C PHE A 4 1.87 -14.68 17.93
N VAL A 5 1.76 -14.66 19.25
CA VAL A 5 1.85 -13.46 20.07
C VAL A 5 3.18 -13.48 20.80
N TYR A 6 3.94 -12.39 20.66
CA TYR A 6 5.23 -12.19 21.31
C TYR A 6 5.19 -10.96 22.23
N SER A 7 6.07 -10.91 23.23
CA SER A 7 6.34 -9.72 24.02
C SER A 7 7.09 -8.68 23.18
N TYR A 8 7.20 -7.45 23.70
CA TYR A 8 8.04 -6.43 23.07
C TYR A 8 9.52 -6.80 23.05
N ASP A 9 9.95 -7.68 23.96
CA ASP A 9 11.32 -8.22 24.02
C ASP A 9 11.52 -9.43 23.10
N GLY A 10 10.49 -9.82 22.33
CA GLY A 10 10.54 -10.92 21.37
C GLY A 10 10.29 -12.31 21.98
N GLU A 11 9.88 -12.40 23.24
CA GLU A 11 9.55 -13.68 23.87
C GLU A 11 8.20 -14.20 23.38
N PHE A 12 8.13 -15.49 23.05
CA PHE A 12 6.85 -16.11 22.68
C PHE A 12 5.91 -16.16 23.89
N LEU A 13 4.70 -15.63 23.75
CA LEU A 13 3.70 -15.58 24.81
C LEU A 13 2.62 -16.65 24.63
N ARG A 14 2.03 -16.74 23.43
CA ARG A 14 0.96 -17.70 23.12
C ARG A 14 0.68 -17.82 21.63
N THR A 15 0.01 -18.90 21.26
CA THR A 15 -0.69 -19.01 19.98
C THR A 15 -2.12 -18.50 20.14
N ASP A 16 -2.51 -17.53 19.32
CA ASP A 16 -3.87 -17.02 19.22
C ASP A 16 -4.63 -17.80 18.13
N THR A 17 -5.61 -18.59 18.56
CA THR A 17 -6.53 -19.38 17.72
C THR A 17 -7.90 -18.73 17.57
N THR A 18 -8.10 -17.52 18.12
CA THR A 18 -9.42 -16.86 18.17
C THR A 18 -9.85 -16.23 16.84
N THR A 19 -8.96 -16.22 15.85
CA THR A 19 -9.24 -15.67 14.51
C THR A 19 -9.41 -16.84 13.54
N VAL A 20 -10.66 -17.13 13.19
CA VAL A 20 -11.01 -18.20 12.25
C VAL A 20 -10.77 -17.74 10.81
N GLU A 21 -10.94 -16.45 10.56
CA GLU A 21 -10.69 -15.83 9.26
C GLU A 21 -9.18 -15.65 8.99
N ALA A 22 -8.80 -15.69 7.71
CA ALA A 22 -7.47 -15.29 7.28
C ALA A 22 -7.38 -13.76 7.28
N VAL A 23 -6.39 -13.24 8.00
CA VAL A 23 -6.16 -11.80 8.19
C VAL A 23 -4.70 -11.51 7.88
N GLU A 24 -4.46 -10.52 7.02
CA GLU A 24 -3.09 -10.10 6.68
C GLU A 24 -2.59 -8.99 7.60
N ASN A 25 -3.45 -8.01 7.91
CA ASN A 25 -3.10 -6.89 8.77
C ASN A 25 -4.10 -6.72 9.91
N ARG A 26 -3.60 -6.38 11.11
CA ARG A 26 -4.39 -5.98 12.28
C ARG A 26 -3.87 -4.65 12.81
N TYR A 27 -4.77 -3.70 13.03
CA TYR A 27 -4.45 -2.39 13.58
C TYR A 27 -5.36 -2.03 14.75
N LEU A 28 -4.76 -1.77 15.92
CA LEU A 28 -5.45 -1.37 17.15
C LEU A 28 -5.86 0.10 17.06
N LEU A 29 -7.14 0.37 17.36
CA LEU A 29 -7.73 1.69 17.49
C LEU A 29 -7.76 2.11 18.98
N ASN A 30 -7.90 3.41 19.25
CA ASN A 30 -7.76 3.98 20.59
C ASN A 30 -8.75 3.43 21.61
N ASN A 31 -9.98 3.10 21.19
CA ASN A 31 -11.02 2.52 22.04
C ASN A 31 -10.86 1.00 22.30
N GLY A 32 -9.77 0.38 21.84
CA GLY A 32 -9.55 -1.06 21.97
C GLY A 32 -10.11 -1.91 20.83
N SER A 33 -10.86 -1.31 19.89
CA SER A 33 -11.30 -1.99 18.67
C SER A 33 -10.15 -2.19 17.68
N PHE A 34 -10.35 -3.07 16.69
CA PHE A 34 -9.33 -3.41 15.72
C PHE A 34 -9.88 -3.30 14.30
N ALA A 35 -9.13 -2.59 13.44
CA ALA A 35 -9.30 -2.66 12.00
C ALA A 35 -8.47 -3.84 11.46
N LEU A 36 -9.07 -4.65 10.60
CA LEU A 36 -8.44 -5.83 10.01
C LEU A 36 -8.47 -5.71 8.49
N SER A 37 -7.41 -6.12 7.81
CA SER A 37 -7.46 -6.38 6.36
C SER A 37 -7.70 -7.85 6.10
N GLY A 38 -8.42 -8.16 5.02
CA GLY A 38 -8.46 -9.51 4.49
C GLY A 38 -7.06 -9.99 4.10
N ALA A 39 -6.95 -11.26 3.71
CA ALA A 39 -5.72 -11.83 3.19
C ALA A 39 -5.70 -11.83 1.66
N SER A 40 -4.60 -11.31 1.10
CA SER A 40 -4.34 -11.37 -0.35
C SER A 40 -4.18 -12.82 -0.82
N ILE A 41 -4.54 -13.09 -2.08
CA ILE A 41 -4.43 -14.41 -2.75
C ILE A 41 -5.09 -15.54 -1.93
N THR A 42 -6.12 -15.20 -1.16
CA THR A 42 -6.85 -16.13 -0.30
C THR A 42 -8.29 -16.25 -0.78
N PRO A 43 -8.87 -17.47 -0.84
CA PRO A 43 -10.28 -17.64 -1.19
C PRO A 43 -11.20 -16.82 -0.28
N ILE A 44 -12.22 -16.19 -0.85
CA ILE A 44 -13.12 -15.30 -0.11
C ILE A 44 -13.79 -15.99 1.08
N GLN A 45 -13.97 -17.32 1.08
CA GLN A 45 -14.57 -18.05 2.21
C GLN A 45 -13.68 -17.98 3.47
N GLN A 46 -12.36 -17.86 3.30
CA GLN A 46 -11.41 -17.70 4.39
C GLN A 46 -11.19 -16.23 4.74
N SER A 47 -11.32 -15.32 3.77
CA SER A 47 -11.19 -13.88 3.93
C SER A 47 -12.34 -13.13 3.23
N PRO A 48 -13.54 -13.04 3.85
CA PRO A 48 -14.76 -12.63 3.14
C PRO A 48 -14.89 -11.12 2.88
N TRP A 49 -13.90 -10.34 3.28
CA TRP A 49 -13.93 -8.89 3.27
C TRP A 49 -12.56 -8.32 2.94
N LEU A 50 -12.56 -7.14 2.31
CA LEU A 50 -11.36 -6.31 2.13
C LEU A 50 -10.89 -5.83 3.49
N VAL A 51 -11.85 -5.32 4.28
CA VAL A 51 -11.58 -4.74 5.57
C VAL A 51 -12.74 -4.98 6.53
N ALA A 52 -12.42 -5.16 7.80
CA ALA A 52 -13.37 -5.37 8.88
C ALA A 52 -13.03 -4.51 10.10
N LEU A 53 -14.06 -4.25 10.93
CA LEU A 53 -13.95 -3.66 12.24
C LEU A 53 -14.46 -4.69 13.27
N LYS A 54 -13.58 -5.08 14.20
CA LYS A 54 -13.97 -5.87 15.38
C LYS A 54 -13.83 -5.01 16.64
N ASN A 55 -14.72 -5.18 17.61
CA ASN A 55 -14.59 -4.50 18.90
C ASN A 55 -13.49 -5.13 19.77
N GLU A 56 -13.28 -4.58 20.97
CA GLU A 56 -12.29 -5.05 21.95
C GLU A 56 -12.54 -6.48 22.43
N LYS A 57 -13.77 -6.99 22.26
CA LYS A 57 -14.18 -8.37 22.56
C LYS A 57 -14.11 -9.30 21.35
N ASN A 58 -13.43 -8.88 20.27
CA ASN A 58 -13.29 -9.63 19.01
C ASN A 58 -14.63 -9.90 18.31
N GLN A 59 -15.68 -9.11 18.58
CA GLN A 59 -16.98 -9.23 17.92
C GLN A 59 -16.99 -8.37 16.65
N MET A 60 -17.48 -8.95 15.55
CA MET A 60 -17.60 -8.25 14.27
C MET A 60 -18.63 -7.12 14.35
N MET A 61 -18.20 -5.89 14.04
CA MET A 61 -19.07 -4.72 14.02
C MET A 61 -19.46 -4.31 12.60
N ALA A 62 -18.51 -4.37 11.67
CA ALA A 62 -18.71 -3.98 10.29
C ALA A 62 -17.70 -4.67 9.37
N THR A 63 -18.10 -4.94 8.13
CA THR A 63 -17.23 -5.45 7.07
C THR A 63 -17.46 -4.69 5.79
N LYS A 64 -16.46 -4.70 4.89
CA LYS A 64 -16.63 -4.23 3.52
C LYS A 64 -16.00 -5.21 2.54
N SER A 65 -16.80 -5.60 1.56
CA SER A 65 -16.41 -6.52 0.49
C SER A 65 -16.79 -5.86 -0.84
N PRO A 66 -15.82 -5.29 -1.59
CA PRO A 66 -16.11 -4.44 -2.73
C PRO A 66 -16.08 -5.18 -4.08
N PHE A 67 -16.30 -6.50 -4.09
CA PHE A 67 -16.22 -7.33 -5.28
C PHE A 67 -17.29 -6.97 -6.33
N PRO A 68 -16.99 -7.11 -7.63
CA PRO A 68 -17.98 -6.96 -8.70
C PRO A 68 -19.09 -8.02 -8.59
N ALA A 69 -20.33 -7.61 -8.83
CA ALA A 69 -21.50 -8.48 -8.66
C ALA A 69 -21.56 -9.66 -9.64
N ASN A 70 -20.87 -9.56 -10.78
CA ASN A 70 -20.88 -10.57 -11.85
C ASN A 70 -19.84 -11.68 -11.64
N VAL A 71 -18.94 -11.55 -10.68
CA VAL A 71 -17.95 -12.59 -10.37
C VAL A 71 -18.56 -13.56 -9.36
N PRO A 72 -18.60 -14.88 -9.65
CA PRO A 72 -19.12 -15.86 -8.71
C PRO A 72 -18.36 -15.82 -7.38
N ALA A 73 -19.06 -16.00 -6.26
CA ALA A 73 -18.45 -15.89 -4.94
C ALA A 73 -17.32 -16.93 -4.73
N GLU A 74 -17.47 -18.13 -5.28
CA GLU A 74 -16.45 -19.19 -5.26
C GLU A 74 -15.18 -18.84 -6.03
N ALA A 75 -15.26 -17.93 -7.01
CA ALA A 75 -14.14 -17.47 -7.81
C ALA A 75 -13.55 -16.14 -7.30
N CYS A 76 -14.28 -15.41 -6.44
CA CYS A 76 -13.85 -14.13 -5.91
C CYS A 76 -12.58 -14.25 -5.04
N TYR A 77 -11.58 -13.42 -5.33
CA TYR A 77 -10.37 -13.26 -4.52
C TYR A 77 -9.81 -11.84 -4.64
N MET A 78 -8.92 -11.46 -3.73
CA MET A 78 -8.17 -10.20 -3.83
C MET A 78 -6.71 -10.51 -4.14
N GLN A 79 -6.23 -10.10 -5.31
CA GLN A 79 -4.82 -10.28 -5.68
C GLN A 79 -3.90 -9.52 -4.73
N GLU A 80 -4.25 -8.27 -4.43
CA GLU A 80 -3.49 -7.42 -3.52
C GLU A 80 -4.43 -6.54 -2.69
N ILE A 81 -4.10 -6.40 -1.41
CA ILE A 81 -4.80 -5.52 -0.47
C ILE A 81 -3.81 -4.48 0.04
N GLN A 82 -4.07 -3.22 -0.30
CA GLN A 82 -3.36 -2.10 0.31
C GLN A 82 -4.02 -1.76 1.63
N PHE A 83 -3.30 -1.93 2.74
CA PHE A 83 -3.76 -1.55 4.08
C PHE A 83 -2.80 -0.52 4.69
N VAL A 84 -3.30 0.69 4.97
CA VAL A 84 -2.49 1.84 5.42
C VAL A 84 -3.02 2.36 6.75
N PRO A 85 -2.38 1.99 7.88
CA PRO A 85 -2.67 2.60 9.18
C PRO A 85 -2.42 4.12 9.17
N PHE A 86 -3.31 4.87 9.81
CA PHE A 86 -3.20 6.33 9.92
C PHE A 86 -3.92 6.85 11.17
N GLN A 87 -3.15 7.28 12.17
CA GLN A 87 -3.68 7.78 13.45
C GLN A 87 -4.71 6.79 14.04
N ASN A 88 -5.89 7.27 14.45
CA ASN A 88 -6.96 6.39 14.94
C ASN A 88 -7.85 5.83 13.82
N SER A 89 -7.25 5.40 12.71
CA SER A 89 -7.95 4.84 11.56
C SER A 89 -7.04 3.97 10.71
N ALA A 90 -7.62 3.18 9.82
CA ALA A 90 -6.89 2.52 8.74
C ALA A 90 -7.59 2.77 7.40
N LEU A 91 -6.81 2.79 6.32
CA LEU A 91 -7.32 2.82 4.96
C LEU A 91 -7.14 1.45 4.32
N ALA A 92 -8.08 1.05 3.48
CA ALA A 92 -8.04 -0.20 2.74
C ALA A 92 -8.46 0.01 1.29
N TYR A 93 -7.79 -0.66 0.37
CA TYR A 93 -8.04 -0.61 -1.07
C TYR A 93 -7.60 -1.91 -1.72
N THR A 94 -8.25 -2.27 -2.84
CA THR A 94 -7.85 -3.39 -3.70
C THR A 94 -8.17 -3.03 -5.15
N LEU A 95 -7.49 -3.67 -6.10
CA LEU A 95 -7.51 -3.29 -7.52
C LEU A 95 -8.91 -3.37 -8.17
N CYS A 96 -9.75 -4.31 -7.74
CA CYS A 96 -11.08 -4.53 -8.31
C CYS A 96 -12.12 -3.45 -7.97
N ASN A 97 -11.75 -2.43 -7.19
CA ASN A 97 -12.64 -1.33 -6.85
C ASN A 97 -11.90 0.00 -6.77
N ASP A 98 -12.51 1.08 -7.26
CA ASP A 98 -11.90 2.42 -7.28
C ASP A 98 -11.98 3.15 -5.92
N THR A 99 -12.69 2.59 -4.95
CA THR A 99 -12.92 3.25 -3.65
C THR A 99 -11.85 2.86 -2.64
N VAL A 100 -11.20 3.86 -2.05
CA VAL A 100 -10.41 3.70 -0.83
C VAL A 100 -11.38 3.79 0.35
N PHE A 101 -11.44 2.77 1.19
CA PHE A 101 -12.27 2.73 2.39
C PHE A 101 -11.46 3.17 3.61
N ARG A 102 -12.11 3.88 4.53
CA ARG A 102 -11.58 4.19 5.86
C ARG A 102 -12.34 3.42 6.93
N VAL A 103 -11.59 2.77 7.80
CA VAL A 103 -12.09 2.14 9.02
C VAL A 103 -11.74 3.02 10.21
N THR A 104 -12.74 3.27 11.03
CA THR A 104 -12.65 4.01 12.29
C THR A 104 -13.44 3.26 13.36
N GLU A 105 -13.35 3.69 14.60
CA GLU A 105 -14.09 3.12 15.74
C GLU A 105 -15.61 3.10 15.53
N THR A 106 -16.13 4.00 14.70
CA THR A 106 -17.57 4.14 14.41
C THR A 106 -18.02 3.39 13.15
N GLY A 107 -17.14 2.65 12.48
CA GLY A 107 -17.46 1.89 11.28
C GLY A 107 -16.59 2.20 10.06
N ILE A 108 -17.06 1.74 8.90
CA ILE A 108 -16.36 1.75 7.61
C ILE A 108 -17.09 2.70 6.66
N ARG A 109 -16.35 3.63 6.02
CA ARG A 109 -16.91 4.58 5.04
C ARG A 109 -15.94 4.83 3.88
N PRO A 110 -16.41 5.22 2.69
CA PRO A 110 -15.55 5.71 1.62
C PRO A 110 -14.69 6.89 2.11
N ALA A 111 -13.41 6.88 1.76
CA ALA A 111 -12.45 7.95 2.06
C ALA A 111 -12.22 8.84 0.83
N CYS A 112 -12.08 8.21 -0.34
CA CYS A 112 -12.03 8.84 -1.66
C CYS A 112 -12.33 7.78 -2.73
N VAL A 113 -12.70 8.24 -3.93
CA VAL A 113 -12.79 7.40 -5.12
C VAL A 113 -11.64 7.80 -6.03
N TYR A 114 -10.74 6.85 -6.29
CA TYR A 114 -9.67 6.97 -7.26
C TYR A 114 -10.19 6.40 -8.58
N ASP A 115 -10.90 7.22 -9.34
CA ASP A 115 -11.54 6.82 -10.61
C ASP A 115 -10.48 6.46 -11.65
N LYS A 116 -10.23 5.15 -11.81
CA LYS A 116 -9.17 4.63 -12.69
C LYS A 116 -9.58 4.68 -14.15
N LYS A 117 -10.86 4.95 -14.45
CA LYS A 117 -11.45 4.82 -15.79
C LYS A 117 -11.25 3.44 -16.42
N ASN A 118 -10.92 2.43 -15.62
CA ASN A 118 -10.86 1.04 -16.08
C ASN A 118 -12.28 0.54 -16.37
N GLY A 119 -12.43 -0.30 -17.40
CA GLY A 119 -13.71 -0.93 -17.70
C GLY A 119 -14.13 -1.93 -16.62
N ALA A 120 -15.44 -2.20 -16.53
CA ALA A 120 -15.99 -3.20 -15.60
C ALA A 120 -15.34 -4.58 -15.79
N GLU A 121 -15.01 -4.94 -17.04
CA GLU A 121 -14.31 -6.17 -17.40
C GLU A 121 -12.96 -6.33 -16.68
N TYR A 122 -12.19 -5.25 -16.52
CA TYR A 122 -10.91 -5.32 -15.79
C TYR A 122 -11.15 -5.64 -14.30
N ASN A 123 -12.12 -4.95 -13.67
CA ASN A 123 -12.43 -5.16 -12.26
C ASN A 123 -12.95 -6.58 -11.99
N GLU A 124 -13.72 -7.15 -12.93
CA GLU A 124 -14.19 -8.54 -12.87
C GLU A 124 -13.03 -9.52 -13.00
N LYS A 125 -12.16 -9.35 -14.01
CA LYS A 125 -10.99 -10.22 -14.22
C LYS A 125 -10.03 -10.21 -13.03
N ILE A 126 -9.71 -9.04 -12.49
CA ILE A 126 -8.76 -8.94 -11.37
C ILE A 126 -9.33 -9.49 -10.04
N ALA A 127 -10.65 -9.68 -9.98
CA ALA A 127 -11.34 -10.28 -8.84
C ALA A 127 -11.61 -11.79 -9.02
N ASP A 128 -11.34 -12.37 -10.19
CA ASP A 128 -11.60 -13.79 -10.50
C ASP A 128 -10.30 -14.60 -10.46
N ILE A 129 -10.20 -15.57 -9.53
CA ILE A 129 -9.01 -16.40 -9.36
C ILE A 129 -8.70 -17.24 -10.62
N ASN A 130 -9.70 -17.54 -11.44
CA ASN A 130 -9.53 -18.28 -12.68
C ASN A 130 -8.88 -17.45 -13.79
N GLU A 131 -8.85 -16.12 -13.65
CA GLU A 131 -8.16 -15.19 -14.56
C GLU A 131 -6.73 -14.89 -14.11
N MET A 132 -6.34 -15.21 -12.86
CA MET A 132 -5.03 -14.85 -12.28
C MET A 132 -3.83 -15.32 -13.12
N ALA A 133 -3.90 -16.52 -13.71
CA ALA A 133 -2.82 -17.09 -14.51
C ALA A 133 -2.88 -16.69 -16.00
N LYS A 134 -3.90 -15.93 -16.41
CA LYS A 134 -4.07 -15.51 -17.80
C LYS A 134 -3.37 -14.17 -17.97
N ASP A 135 -2.38 -14.11 -18.86
CA ASP A 135 -1.61 -12.89 -19.19
C ASP A 135 -2.42 -11.88 -20.03
N ASN A 136 -3.74 -11.85 -19.85
CA ASN A 136 -4.68 -11.12 -20.69
C ASN A 136 -5.13 -9.78 -20.07
N THR A 137 -4.79 -9.50 -18.81
CA THR A 137 -5.11 -8.24 -18.11
C THR A 137 -4.22 -7.05 -18.54
N ASN A 138 -3.10 -7.33 -19.20
CA ASN A 138 -2.11 -6.35 -19.69
C ASN A 138 -2.47 -5.67 -21.03
N THR A 139 -3.63 -5.98 -21.61
CA THR A 139 -3.91 -5.68 -23.04
C THR A 139 -4.59 -4.34 -23.32
N LEU A 140 -4.87 -3.53 -22.29
CA LEU A 140 -5.53 -2.23 -22.42
C LEU A 140 -4.77 -1.16 -21.63
N SER A 141 -5.11 0.11 -21.83
CA SER A 141 -4.59 1.26 -21.06
C SER A 141 -5.10 1.25 -19.61
N THR A 142 -4.94 0.11 -18.94
CA THR A 142 -5.31 -0.17 -17.56
C THR A 142 -4.45 0.67 -16.64
N ILE A 143 -5.12 1.39 -15.74
CA ILE A 143 -4.50 2.17 -14.69
C ILE A 143 -4.56 1.36 -13.39
N GLU A 144 -3.44 1.21 -12.71
CA GLU A 144 -3.38 0.57 -11.40
C GLU A 144 -2.83 1.52 -10.35
N LEU A 145 -3.58 1.67 -9.25
CA LEU A 145 -3.08 2.27 -8.03
C LEU A 145 -2.26 1.23 -7.28
N PHE A 146 -0.94 1.26 -7.44
CA PHE A 146 -0.07 0.24 -6.84
C PHE A 146 0.16 0.48 -5.35
N THR A 147 0.25 1.74 -4.92
CA THR A 147 0.30 2.06 -3.49
C THR A 147 -0.09 3.51 -3.23
N PHE A 148 -0.42 3.81 -1.98
CA PHE A 148 -0.73 5.16 -1.53
C PHE A 148 -0.38 5.33 -0.07
N PHE A 149 -0.32 6.58 0.35
CA PHE A 149 -0.25 6.93 1.75
C PHE A 149 -0.96 8.27 2.00
N LYS A 150 -1.07 8.64 3.27
CA LYS A 150 -1.86 9.78 3.69
C LYS A 150 -1.13 10.58 4.77
N THR A 151 -1.34 11.89 4.74
CA THR A 151 -1.11 12.83 5.85
C THR A 151 -2.43 13.51 6.24
N SER A 152 -2.43 14.40 7.23
CA SER A 152 -3.59 15.16 7.66
C SER A 152 -4.09 16.09 6.58
N ARG A 153 -3.20 16.56 5.70
CA ARG A 153 -3.58 17.46 4.59
C ARG A 153 -3.74 16.75 3.26
N TYR A 154 -2.91 15.76 2.96
CA TYR A 154 -2.83 15.19 1.61
C TYR A 154 -3.12 13.69 1.56
N PHE A 155 -3.64 13.23 0.43
CA PHE A 155 -3.39 11.86 -0.04
C PHE A 155 -2.27 11.90 -1.06
N TYR A 156 -1.44 10.86 -1.05
CA TYR A 156 -0.41 10.63 -2.05
C TYR A 156 -0.65 9.28 -2.69
N PHE A 157 -0.73 9.26 -4.02
CA PHE A 157 -0.99 8.06 -4.80
C PHE A 157 0.21 7.80 -5.72
N ARG A 158 0.50 6.53 -5.94
CA ARG A 158 1.44 6.12 -6.97
C ARG A 158 0.77 5.12 -7.88
N THR A 159 0.82 5.43 -9.17
CA THR A 159 -0.03 4.81 -10.18
C THR A 159 0.79 4.42 -11.39
N ILE A 160 0.49 3.28 -11.99
CA ILE A 160 1.12 2.77 -13.20
C ILE A 160 0.09 2.54 -14.29
N VAL A 161 0.47 2.77 -15.55
CA VAL A 161 -0.30 2.30 -16.71
C VAL A 161 0.33 1.01 -17.21
N LEU A 162 -0.37 -0.12 -17.08
CA LEU A 162 0.22 -1.45 -17.32
C LEU A 162 0.77 -1.64 -18.73
N SER A 163 0.03 -1.20 -19.75
CA SER A 163 0.47 -1.30 -21.16
C SER A 163 1.60 -0.33 -21.52
N LYS A 164 1.94 0.60 -20.62
CA LYS A 164 2.97 1.63 -20.82
C LYS A 164 3.72 1.84 -19.51
N PRO A 165 4.60 0.92 -19.10
CA PRO A 165 5.30 0.99 -17.82
C PRO A 165 6.11 2.28 -17.62
N GLU A 166 6.50 2.95 -18.71
CA GLU A 166 7.12 4.28 -18.68
C GLU A 166 6.18 5.38 -18.14
N LYS A 167 4.88 5.10 -18.04
CA LYS A 167 3.84 6.00 -17.52
C LYS A 167 3.48 5.64 -16.08
N CYS A 168 4.41 5.90 -15.18
CA CYS A 168 4.14 5.93 -13.76
C CYS A 168 3.99 7.38 -13.27
N PHE A 169 3.09 7.60 -12.30
CA PHE A 169 2.79 8.92 -11.76
C PHE A 169 2.83 8.91 -10.24
N PHE A 170 3.44 9.94 -9.66
CA PHE A 170 3.32 10.31 -8.27
C PHE A 170 2.31 11.46 -8.17
N GLN A 171 1.24 11.26 -7.42
CA GLN A 171 0.09 12.16 -7.41
C GLN A 171 -0.24 12.61 -5.99
N ARG A 172 -0.78 13.82 -5.85
CA ARG A 172 -1.15 14.42 -4.58
C ARG A 172 -2.54 15.02 -4.66
N LEU A 173 -3.41 14.65 -3.72
CA LEU A 173 -4.71 15.28 -3.51
C LEU A 173 -4.68 16.10 -2.21
N ASP A 174 -4.89 17.41 -2.29
CA ASP A 174 -5.16 18.26 -1.11
C ASP A 174 -6.62 18.04 -0.67
N LYS A 175 -6.80 17.43 0.51
CA LYS A 175 -8.14 17.09 1.02
C LYS A 175 -8.96 18.30 1.43
N ARG A 176 -8.32 19.47 1.60
CA ARG A 176 -9.00 20.71 1.99
C ARG A 176 -9.47 21.49 0.77
N THR A 177 -8.65 21.57 -0.27
CA THR A 177 -8.96 22.36 -1.47
C THR A 177 -9.52 21.53 -2.62
N GLY A 178 -9.32 20.21 -2.61
CA GLY A 178 -9.64 19.34 -3.73
C GLY A 178 -8.62 19.41 -4.88
N GLU A 179 -7.53 20.16 -4.73
CA GLU A 179 -6.47 20.24 -5.74
C GLU A 179 -5.83 18.87 -5.94
N PHE A 180 -5.76 18.43 -7.20
CA PHE A 180 -5.11 17.20 -7.59
C PHE A 180 -3.93 17.49 -8.52
N LEU A 181 -2.72 17.19 -8.06
CA LEU A 181 -1.49 17.32 -8.82
C LEU A 181 -0.99 15.93 -9.20
N SER A 182 -0.42 15.82 -10.41
CA SER A 182 0.13 14.57 -10.94
C SER A 182 1.47 14.87 -11.61
N GLN A 183 2.52 14.18 -11.17
CA GLN A 183 3.86 14.29 -11.72
C GLN A 183 4.31 12.94 -12.26
N PRO A 184 4.85 12.87 -13.49
CA PRO A 184 5.43 11.64 -14.00
C PRO A 184 6.67 11.26 -13.18
N VAL A 185 6.79 9.97 -12.87
CA VAL A 185 8.00 9.39 -12.29
C VAL A 185 9.02 9.17 -13.40
N LYS A 186 10.30 9.44 -13.11
CA LYS A 186 11.38 9.18 -14.07
C LYS A 186 11.46 7.70 -14.42
N GLN A 187 11.65 7.41 -15.71
CA GLN A 187 11.75 6.04 -16.20
C GLN A 187 12.89 5.27 -15.52
N ASP A 188 14.03 5.91 -15.27
CA ASP A 188 15.13 5.28 -14.53
C ASP A 188 14.66 4.75 -13.16
N PHE A 189 13.83 5.50 -12.43
CA PHE A 189 13.35 5.05 -11.11
C PHE A 189 12.45 3.81 -11.20
N MET A 190 11.73 3.66 -12.31
CA MET A 190 10.97 2.44 -12.59
C MET A 190 11.91 1.26 -12.85
N GLU A 191 12.91 1.44 -13.72
CA GLU A 191 13.88 0.41 -14.11
C GLU A 191 14.77 -0.04 -12.95
N LEU A 192 15.14 0.89 -12.07
CA LEU A 192 16.00 0.61 -10.93
C LEU A 192 15.25 -0.06 -9.77
N SER A 193 13.93 0.09 -9.71
CA SER A 193 13.12 -0.45 -8.63
C SER A 193 12.96 -1.96 -8.78
N VAL A 194 13.31 -2.70 -7.72
CA VAL A 194 13.19 -4.16 -7.68
C VAL A 194 12.27 -4.58 -6.55
N GLY A 195 11.22 -5.33 -6.90
CA GLY A 195 10.28 -5.89 -5.94
C GLY A 195 9.53 -4.85 -5.09
N PHE A 196 8.92 -5.34 -4.02
CA PHE A 196 8.30 -4.52 -2.98
C PHE A 196 9.27 -4.36 -1.81
N SER A 197 9.18 -3.25 -1.06
CA SER A 197 9.98 -2.87 0.13
C SER A 197 11.19 -1.96 -0.11
N ASP A 198 12.38 -2.35 0.33
CA ASP A 198 13.62 -1.56 0.38
C ASP A 198 14.31 -1.34 -0.97
N GLY A 199 13.82 -2.01 -2.01
CA GLY A 199 14.29 -1.88 -3.38
C GLY A 199 13.51 -0.89 -4.25
N ASN A 200 12.51 -0.19 -3.72
CA ASN A 200 11.58 0.63 -4.51
C ASN A 200 11.85 2.15 -4.40
N VAL A 201 12.13 2.77 -5.55
CA VAL A 201 12.41 4.21 -5.68
C VAL A 201 11.45 4.91 -6.64
N ILE A 202 10.28 4.33 -6.91
CA ILE A 202 9.19 4.89 -7.73
C ILE A 202 8.57 6.08 -7.01
N GLY A 203 9.28 7.21 -7.04
CA GLY A 203 9.01 8.39 -6.26
C GLY A 203 9.35 9.68 -7.00
N MET A 204 9.46 10.77 -6.25
CA MET A 204 9.86 12.07 -6.78
C MET A 204 11.37 12.24 -6.68
N GLU A 205 11.97 12.97 -7.61
CA GLU A 205 13.36 13.41 -7.45
C GLU A 205 13.54 14.20 -6.16
N ASN A 206 14.68 13.99 -5.51
CA ASN A 206 15.06 14.73 -4.33
C ASN A 206 16.07 15.81 -4.72
N ASP A 207 15.55 16.99 -5.02
CA ASP A 207 16.32 18.19 -5.35
C ASP A 207 16.72 19.01 -4.11
N TRP A 208 16.46 18.49 -2.90
CA TRP A 208 16.71 19.21 -1.65
C TRP A 208 18.12 19.00 -1.11
N ASP A 209 18.58 17.76 -1.04
CA ASP A 209 19.90 17.40 -0.48
C ASP A 209 20.72 16.46 -1.38
N GLY A 210 20.27 16.24 -2.63
CA GLY A 210 20.94 15.34 -3.57
C GLY A 210 20.88 13.86 -3.15
N GLY A 211 20.02 13.51 -2.19
CA GLY A 211 19.79 12.15 -1.73
C GLY A 211 18.90 11.32 -2.67
N VAL A 212 18.42 10.20 -2.15
CA VAL A 212 17.60 9.25 -2.92
C VAL A 212 16.23 9.84 -3.29
N PRO A 213 15.55 9.33 -4.34
CA PRO A 213 14.20 9.75 -4.66
C PRO A 213 13.24 9.58 -3.48
N PHE A 214 12.38 10.57 -3.26
CA PHE A 214 11.37 10.56 -2.21
C PHE A 214 10.29 9.52 -2.54
N CYS A 215 10.37 8.37 -1.88
CA CYS A 215 9.53 7.20 -2.09
C CYS A 215 9.15 6.55 -0.74
N PRO A 216 8.47 7.27 0.17
CA PRO A 216 8.18 6.73 1.50
C PRO A 216 7.24 5.53 1.42
N ARG A 217 7.49 4.52 2.26
CA ARG A 217 6.66 3.31 2.37
C ARG A 217 5.75 3.35 3.59
N TYR A 218 6.27 3.82 4.71
CA TYR A 218 5.56 3.82 5.99
C TYR A 218 5.29 5.23 6.45
N ILE A 219 4.15 5.42 7.12
CA ILE A 219 3.79 6.66 7.77
C ILE A 219 3.59 6.38 9.24
N TYR A 220 4.29 7.14 10.07
CA TYR A 220 4.07 7.15 11.51
C TYR A 220 3.37 8.43 11.92
N LYS A 221 2.21 8.27 12.56
CA LYS A 221 1.28 9.35 12.91
C LYS A 221 0.89 10.15 11.67
N ASP A 222 1.39 11.38 11.55
CA ASP A 222 0.92 12.33 10.56
C ASP A 222 2.02 13.00 9.73
N ARG A 223 3.23 13.01 10.28
CA ARG A 223 4.31 13.86 9.79
C ARG A 223 5.58 13.10 9.48
N ILE A 224 5.69 11.87 9.97
CA ILE A 224 6.89 11.06 9.83
C ILE A 224 6.64 10.08 8.71
N CYS A 225 7.41 10.21 7.65
CA CYS A 225 7.46 9.23 6.57
C CYS A 225 8.76 8.45 6.68
N VAL A 226 8.70 7.16 6.39
CA VAL A 226 9.87 6.30 6.41
C VAL A 226 10.01 5.61 5.07
N GLN A 227 11.21 5.70 4.50
CA GLN A 227 11.67 4.96 3.34
C GLN A 227 12.82 4.06 3.77
N VAL A 228 12.92 2.90 3.15
CA VAL A 228 14.06 2.00 3.34
C VAL A 228 14.78 1.91 2.00
N ILE A 229 16.10 1.91 2.01
CA ILE A 229 16.91 1.70 0.81
C ILE A 229 18.05 0.73 1.09
N ASN A 230 18.21 -0.29 0.24
CA ASN A 230 19.31 -1.24 0.30
C ASN A 230 20.52 -0.76 -0.53
N ALA A 231 21.69 -1.37 -0.28
CA ALA A 231 22.94 -1.01 -0.96
C ALA A 231 22.87 -1.17 -2.49
N VAL A 232 22.17 -2.20 -2.98
CA VAL A 232 22.04 -2.48 -4.43
C VAL A 232 21.29 -1.36 -5.16
N THR A 233 20.17 -0.91 -4.61
CA THR A 233 19.39 0.19 -5.21
C THR A 233 20.14 1.50 -5.13
N LEU A 234 20.89 1.72 -4.05
CA LEU A 234 21.74 2.89 -3.88
C LEU A 234 22.88 2.95 -4.93
N GLU A 235 23.60 1.84 -5.12
CA GLU A 235 24.66 1.73 -6.14
C GLU A 235 24.11 1.98 -7.55
N LYS A 236 22.94 1.41 -7.87
CA LYS A 236 22.26 1.63 -9.15
C LYS A 236 21.93 3.12 -9.40
N LEU A 237 21.44 3.82 -8.38
CA LEU A 237 21.16 5.26 -8.46
C LEU A 237 22.44 6.07 -8.67
N GLU A 238 23.52 5.71 -7.99
CA GLU A 238 24.84 6.34 -8.13
C GLU A 238 25.42 6.14 -9.53
N ASN A 239 25.37 4.91 -10.06
CA ASN A 239 25.81 4.57 -11.41
C ASN A 239 25.03 5.31 -12.51
N LYS A 240 23.74 5.59 -12.28
CA LYS A 240 22.91 6.43 -13.17
C LYS A 240 23.12 7.94 -12.96
N GLY A 241 23.91 8.33 -11.96
CA GLY A 241 24.31 9.71 -11.72
C GLY A 241 23.33 10.55 -10.90
N TYR A 242 22.40 9.92 -10.17
CA TYR A 242 21.42 10.61 -9.32
C TYR A 242 21.98 11.07 -7.97
N LEU A 243 23.11 10.50 -7.53
CA LEU A 243 23.62 10.66 -6.17
C LEU A 243 24.99 11.34 -6.10
N LYS A 244 25.27 12.28 -7.01
CA LYS A 244 26.59 12.94 -7.15
C LYS A 244 27.02 13.69 -5.88
N ASP A 245 26.05 14.33 -5.23
CA ASP A 245 26.26 15.12 -4.01
C ASP A 245 25.63 14.42 -2.79
N LYS A 246 25.59 13.08 -2.79
CA LYS A 246 24.89 12.33 -1.75
C LYS A 246 25.43 12.62 -0.35
N PRO A 247 24.57 12.69 0.67
CA PRO A 247 25.01 12.77 2.06
C PRO A 247 25.95 11.60 2.43
N VAL A 248 26.97 11.86 3.24
CA VAL A 248 27.89 10.82 3.77
C VAL A 248 27.12 9.70 4.48
N ALA A 249 25.97 10.03 5.08
CA ALA A 249 25.09 9.05 5.68
C ALA A 249 24.63 7.97 4.69
N LEU A 250 24.53 8.24 3.38
CA LEU A 250 24.18 7.27 2.34
C LEU A 250 25.41 6.45 1.87
N GLN A 251 26.28 6.04 2.78
CA GLN A 251 27.37 5.10 2.50
C GLN A 251 26.99 3.76 3.12
N LEU A 252 26.76 2.76 2.27
CA LEU A 252 26.43 1.38 2.62
C LEU A 252 27.37 0.45 1.85
N ASP A 253 27.92 -0.54 2.53
CA ASP A 253 28.58 -1.67 1.89
C ASP A 253 27.54 -2.71 1.43
N ALA A 254 27.92 -3.61 0.53
CA ALA A 254 27.00 -4.57 -0.10
C ALA A 254 26.28 -5.49 0.92
N ASP A 255 26.93 -5.79 2.04
CA ASP A 255 26.43 -6.68 3.09
C ASP A 255 25.76 -5.94 4.26
N ASP A 256 25.69 -4.60 4.20
CA ASP A 256 25.05 -3.81 5.25
C ASP A 256 23.53 -3.98 5.25
N ASN A 257 22.94 -3.83 6.44
CA ASN A 257 21.49 -3.74 6.54
C ASN A 257 20.96 -2.53 5.75
N PRO A 258 19.73 -2.61 5.20
CA PRO A 258 19.11 -1.49 4.53
C PRO A 258 19.02 -0.25 5.42
N MET A 259 19.24 0.91 4.83
CA MET A 259 19.15 2.19 5.50
C MET A 259 17.72 2.66 5.66
N VAL A 260 17.40 3.19 6.84
CA VAL A 260 16.11 3.79 7.13
C VAL A 260 16.20 5.31 7.03
N ILE A 261 15.48 5.88 6.08
CA ILE A 261 15.41 7.32 5.85
C ILE A 261 14.10 7.86 6.42
N VAL A 262 14.21 8.86 7.29
CA VAL A 262 13.07 9.46 7.98
C VAL A 262 12.84 10.89 7.49
N TYR A 263 11.70 11.13 6.87
CA TYR A 263 11.30 12.46 6.41
C TYR A 263 10.28 13.08 7.37
N THR A 264 10.35 14.40 7.52
CA THR A 264 9.32 15.19 8.19
C THR A 264 8.81 16.29 7.26
N PHE A 265 7.49 16.42 7.16
CA PHE A 265 6.90 17.52 6.39
C PHE A 265 7.04 18.85 7.16
N LYS A 266 7.53 19.90 6.49
CA LYS A 266 7.51 21.27 7.02
C LYS A 266 6.05 21.75 7.16
N ASN A 267 5.79 22.53 8.22
CA ASN A 267 4.47 23.13 8.51
C ASN A 267 4.05 24.14 7.44
#